data_AF-A0A436DTH1-F1
#
_entry.id   AF-A0A436DTH1-F1
#
_cell.length_a   1.000
_cell.length_b   1.000
_cell.length_c   1.000
_cell.angle_alpha   90.00
_cell.angle_beta   90.00
_cell.angle_gamma   90.00
#
_symmetry.space_group_name_H-M   'P 1'
#
loop_
_entity.id
_entity.type
_entity.pdbx_description
1 polymer ?
#
loop_
_entity_poly.entity_id
_entity_poly.type
_entity_poly.pdbx_seq_one_letter_code
_entity_poly.pdbx_strand_id
1 'polypeptide(L)'
;MFTQAFAADSSWNESFWKNPPFNELLVQARAETDEAKRAAMYAEMQQLTHDDGGSIVLVFNNFVSAQSKKLAHGDVAPNWENDGLKMAERWWIATA
;
A
#
# COMPACT_ATOMS: atom_id res chain seq x y z
N MET A 1 5.79 2.26 1.84
CA MET A 1 5.97 1.59 0.54
C MET A 1 7.09 2.22 -0.28
N PHE A 2 7.03 3.50 -0.65
CA PHE A 2 8.09 4.11 -1.48
C PHE A 2 9.53 3.97 -0.95
N THR A 3 9.77 4.13 0.35
CA THR A 3 11.11 3.92 0.93
C THR A 3 11.63 2.49 0.75
N GLN A 4 10.76 1.49 0.87
CA GLN A 4 11.18 0.09 0.72
C GLN A 4 11.30 -0.28 -0.76
N ALA A 5 10.37 0.10 -1.61
CA ALA A 5 10.36 -0.39 -2.99
C ALA A 5 11.23 0.45 -3.96
N PHE A 6 11.47 1.74 -3.68
CA PHE A 6 12.02 2.66 -4.69
C PHE A 6 13.12 3.60 -4.20
N ALA A 7 13.46 3.61 -2.90
CA ALA A 7 14.61 4.39 -2.46
C ALA A 7 15.89 3.83 -3.10
N ALA A 8 16.82 4.72 -3.46
CA ALA A 8 18.01 4.37 -4.24
C ALA A 8 18.89 3.28 -3.58
N ASP A 9 18.91 3.27 -2.24
CA ASP A 9 19.72 2.34 -1.44
C ASP A 9 18.88 1.23 -0.78
N SER A 10 17.61 1.09 -1.17
CA SER A 10 16.78 0.02 -0.63
C SER A 10 17.18 -1.33 -1.22
N SER A 11 17.28 -2.35 -0.35
CA SER A 11 17.51 -3.73 -0.77
C SER A 11 16.34 -4.37 -1.52
N TRP A 12 15.15 -3.75 -1.47
CA TRP A 12 13.93 -4.22 -2.15
C TRP A 12 13.64 -3.43 -3.45
N ASN A 13 14.60 -2.61 -3.92
CA ASN A 13 14.50 -1.92 -5.20
C ASN A 13 14.92 -2.85 -6.34
N GLU A 14 13.97 -3.63 -6.83
CA GLU A 14 14.20 -4.66 -7.86
C GLU A 14 14.55 -4.10 -9.24
N SER A 15 14.08 -2.89 -9.56
CA SER A 15 14.42 -2.24 -10.85
C SER A 15 15.78 -1.56 -10.83
N PHE A 16 16.46 -1.51 -9.67
CA PHE A 16 17.69 -0.76 -9.44
C PHE A 16 17.56 0.73 -9.80
N TRP A 17 16.33 1.25 -9.80
CA TRP A 17 16.03 2.60 -10.24
C TRP A 17 16.59 3.62 -9.25
N LYS A 18 17.33 4.62 -9.75
CA LYS A 18 17.94 5.68 -8.95
C LYS A 18 17.60 7.04 -9.53
N ASN A 19 16.64 7.72 -8.92
CA ASN A 19 16.18 9.03 -9.34
C ASN A 19 16.40 10.05 -8.21
N PRO A 20 17.36 11.00 -8.34
CA PRO A 20 17.66 11.97 -7.29
C PRO A 20 16.46 12.84 -6.88
N PRO A 21 15.67 13.42 -7.82
CA PRO A 21 14.45 14.16 -7.47
C PRO A 21 13.47 13.35 -6.61
N PHE A 22 13.21 12.10 -6.97
CA PHE A 22 12.35 11.21 -6.19
C PHE A 22 12.87 11.00 -4.75
N ASN A 23 14.18 10.78 -4.59
CA ASN A 23 14.77 10.53 -3.28
C ASN A 23 14.79 11.78 -2.40
N GLU A 24 14.95 12.97 -3.00
CA GLU A 24 14.79 14.24 -2.29
C GLU A 24 13.35 14.44 -1.81
N LEU A 25 12.37 14.30 -2.71
CA LEU A 25 10.95 14.38 -2.38
C LEU A 25 10.56 13.36 -1.31
N LEU A 26 11.09 12.13 -1.37
CA LEU A 26 10.82 11.07 -0.41
C LEU A 26 11.19 11.48 1.03
N VAL A 27 12.31 12.19 1.23
CA VAL A 27 12.71 12.69 2.56
C VAL A 27 11.82 13.85 2.99
N GLN A 28 11.60 14.82 2.10
CA GLN A 28 10.80 16.01 2.42
C GLN A 28 9.33 15.65 2.72
N ALA A 29 8.69 14.82 1.90
CA ALA A 29 7.30 14.42 2.04
C ALA A 29 7.02 13.68 3.36
N ARG A 30 8.01 12.94 3.89
CA ARG A 30 7.90 12.26 5.18
C ARG A 30 7.89 13.22 6.37
N ALA A 31 8.57 14.36 6.24
CA ALA A 31 8.62 15.39 7.28
C ALA A 31 7.46 16.40 7.16
N GLU A 32 6.77 16.44 6.01
CA GLU A 32 5.69 17.38 5.77
C GLU A 32 4.45 17.08 6.63
N THR A 33 3.90 18.13 7.25
CA THR A 33 2.76 18.06 8.18
C THR A 33 1.48 18.64 7.58
N ASP A 34 1.59 19.51 6.58
CA ASP A 34 0.45 19.96 5.79
C ASP A 34 -0.03 18.82 4.86
N GLU A 35 -1.28 18.40 5.04
CA GLU A 35 -1.81 17.23 4.35
C GLU A 35 -1.93 17.45 2.83
N ALA A 36 -2.36 18.64 2.41
CA ALA A 36 -2.55 18.96 1.00
C ALA A 36 -1.20 19.01 0.27
N LYS A 37 -0.20 19.64 0.88
CA LYS A 37 1.17 19.71 0.36
C LYS A 37 1.81 18.33 0.33
N ARG A 38 1.67 17.54 1.41
CA ARG A 38 2.19 16.16 1.45
C ARG A 38 1.55 15.28 0.37
N ALA A 39 0.25 15.41 0.14
CA ALA A 39 -0.45 14.69 -0.92
C ALA A 39 0.09 15.06 -2.32
N ALA A 40 0.32 16.35 -2.58
CA ALA A 40 0.89 16.81 -3.85
C ALA A 40 2.31 16.25 -4.08
N MET A 41 3.15 16.23 -3.05
CA MET A 41 4.50 15.64 -3.14
C MET A 41 4.45 14.15 -3.45
N TYR A 42 3.53 13.40 -2.82
CA TYR A 42 3.35 11.98 -3.13
C TYR A 42 2.79 11.74 -4.54
N ALA A 43 1.93 12.64 -5.04
CA ALA A 43 1.44 12.57 -6.42
C ALA A 43 2.59 12.77 -7.42
N GLU A 44 3.48 13.73 -7.17
CA GLU A 44 4.68 13.93 -7.99
C GLU A 44 5.62 12.71 -7.95
N MET A 45 5.82 12.12 -6.77
CA MET A 45 6.59 10.88 -6.64
C MET A 45 5.95 9.72 -7.43
N GLN A 46 4.62 9.59 -7.40
CA GLN A 46 3.90 8.59 -8.20
C GLN A 46 4.13 8.82 -9.70
N GLN A 47 4.12 10.08 -10.16
CA GLN A 47 4.37 10.42 -11.55
C GLN A 47 5.80 10.05 -11.98
N LEU A 48 6.81 10.35 -11.16
CA LEU A 48 8.20 9.95 -11.42
C LEU A 48 8.34 8.42 -11.51
N THR A 49 7.71 7.69 -10.60
CA THR A 49 7.72 6.22 -10.64
C THR A 49 6.99 5.68 -11.88
N HIS A 50 5.89 6.30 -12.29
CA HIS A 50 5.15 5.92 -13.50
C HIS A 50 5.99 6.13 -14.77
N ASP A 51 6.65 7.28 -14.90
CA ASP A 51 7.35 7.66 -16.12
C ASP A 51 8.72 6.99 -16.27
N ASP A 52 9.40 6.67 -15.16
CA ASP A 52 10.81 6.27 -15.16
C ASP A 52 11.14 5.08 -14.21
N GLY A 53 10.20 4.62 -13.37
CA GLY A 53 10.47 3.75 -12.21
C GLY A 53 10.89 2.30 -12.46
N GLY A 54 10.97 1.85 -13.71
CA GLY A 54 11.42 0.51 -14.09
C GLY A 54 10.50 -0.66 -13.65
N SER A 55 9.41 -0.38 -12.96
CA SER A 55 8.41 -1.36 -12.49
C SER A 55 7.05 -1.07 -13.12
N ILE A 56 6.34 -2.11 -13.56
CA ILE A 56 5.00 -2.00 -14.14
C ILE A 56 3.97 -2.59 -13.18
N VAL A 57 2.96 -1.79 -12.82
CA VAL A 57 1.80 -2.29 -12.06
C VAL A 57 0.84 -2.97 -13.01
N LEU A 58 0.70 -4.29 -12.90
CA LEU A 58 -0.15 -5.08 -13.79
C LEU A 58 -1.64 -5.02 -13.42
N VAL A 59 -1.95 -5.08 -12.12
CA VAL A 59 -3.32 -5.15 -11.62
C VAL A 59 -3.39 -4.67 -10.18
N PHE A 60 -4.54 -4.08 -9.80
CA PHE A 60 -4.96 -3.91 -8.41
C PHE A 60 -5.96 -5.01 -8.08
N ASN A 61 -5.50 -6.05 -7.38
CA ASN A 61 -6.33 -7.22 -7.12
C ASN A 61 -7.30 -6.98 -5.96
N ASN A 62 -8.51 -7.56 -6.08
CA ASN A 62 -9.42 -7.67 -4.96
C ASN A 62 -9.04 -8.88 -4.10
N PHE A 63 -9.11 -8.74 -2.78
CA PHE A 63 -9.10 -9.87 -1.87
C PHE A 63 -10.51 -10.46 -1.79
N VAL A 64 -10.69 -11.68 -2.32
CA VAL A 64 -11.97 -12.38 -2.31
C VAL A 64 -11.82 -13.63 -1.46
N SER A 65 -12.71 -13.78 -0.47
CA SER A 65 -12.71 -14.91 0.45
C SER A 65 -14.08 -15.56 0.51
N ALA A 66 -14.11 -16.88 0.72
CA ALA A 66 -15.33 -17.62 0.99
C ALA A 66 -15.46 -17.90 2.48
N GLN A 67 -16.68 -17.80 3.02
CA GLN A 67 -16.95 -18.15 4.41
C GLN A 67 -18.07 -19.19 4.53
N SER A 68 -18.03 -19.96 5.61
CA SER A 68 -19.15 -20.80 6.01
C SER A 68 -20.35 -19.94 6.39
N LYS A 69 -21.57 -20.37 6.04
CA LYS A 69 -22.82 -19.73 6.51
C LYS A 69 -22.99 -19.78 8.02
N LYS A 70 -22.18 -20.58 8.72
CA LYS A 70 -22.15 -20.66 10.19
C LYS A 70 -21.31 -19.56 10.82
N LEU A 71 -20.62 -18.74 10.03
CA LEU A 71 -19.82 -17.62 10.50
C LEU A 71 -20.55 -16.31 10.22
N ALA A 72 -20.38 -15.36 11.14
CA ALA A 72 -20.84 -14.00 10.99
C ALA A 72 -19.71 -13.03 11.36
N HIS A 73 -19.77 -11.83 10.77
CA HIS A 73 -18.82 -10.75 10.96
C HIS A 73 -19.54 -9.39 10.75
N GLY A 74 -18.93 -8.30 11.22
CA GLY A 74 -19.32 -6.93 10.88
C GLY A 74 -18.73 -6.48 9.54
N ASP A 75 -18.42 -5.20 9.40
CA ASP A 75 -17.71 -4.72 8.20
C ASP A 75 -16.32 -5.36 8.08
N VAL A 76 -15.99 -5.86 6.90
CA VAL A 76 -14.70 -6.50 6.62
C VAL A 76 -13.70 -5.44 6.17
N ALA A 77 -12.50 -5.48 6.74
CA ALA A 77 -11.40 -4.63 6.37
C ALA A 77 -11.02 -4.87 4.89
N PRO A 78 -10.84 -3.81 4.09
CA PRO A 78 -10.57 -3.93 2.65
C PRO A 78 -9.11 -4.33 2.34
N ASN A 79 -8.27 -4.49 3.36
CA ASN A 79 -6.86 -4.81 3.23
C ASN A 79 -6.59 -6.23 3.73
N TRP A 80 -5.76 -6.99 2.99
CA TRP A 80 -5.27 -8.33 3.34
C TRP A 80 -6.36 -9.39 3.49
N GLU A 81 -5.98 -10.67 3.59
CA GLU A 81 -6.95 -11.75 3.70
C GLU A 81 -7.69 -11.73 5.04
N ASN A 82 -8.88 -12.37 5.07
CA ASN A 82 -9.60 -12.71 6.30
C ASN A 82 -9.75 -11.52 7.27
N ASP A 83 -10.32 -10.42 6.77
CA ASP A 83 -10.60 -9.20 7.55
C ASP A 83 -9.34 -8.52 8.10
N GLY A 84 -8.34 -8.27 7.24
CA GLY A 84 -7.09 -7.64 7.66
C GLY A 84 -6.29 -8.49 8.63
N LEU A 85 -6.35 -9.82 8.48
CA LEU A 85 -5.82 -10.82 9.40
C LEU A 85 -6.48 -10.81 10.79
N LYS A 86 -7.66 -10.19 10.95
CA LYS A 86 -8.36 -10.05 12.25
C LYS A 86 -9.56 -10.98 12.41
N MET A 87 -9.76 -11.94 11.51
CA MET A 87 -10.86 -12.91 11.60
C MET A 87 -10.96 -13.56 12.99
N ALA A 88 -9.83 -13.92 13.61
CA ALA A 88 -9.82 -14.55 14.94
C ALA A 88 -10.34 -13.65 16.07
N GLU A 89 -10.31 -12.34 15.89
CA GLU A 89 -10.72 -11.35 16.90
C GLU A 89 -12.15 -10.83 16.66
N ARG A 90 -12.59 -10.81 15.39
CA ARG A 90 -13.77 -10.05 14.96
C ARG A 90 -14.93 -10.90 14.46
N TRP A 91 -14.70 -12.19 14.18
CA TRP A 91 -15.71 -13.08 13.63
C TRP A 91 -16.21 -14.05 14.71
N TRP A 92 -17.44 -14.52 14.55
CA TRP A 92 -18.08 -15.43 15.50
C TRP A 92 -18.94 -16.47 14.80
N ILE A 93 -19.31 -17.52 15.55
CA ILE A 93 -20.31 -18.49 15.08
C ILE A 93 -21.68 -17.82 15.14
N ALA A 94 -22.36 -17.75 13.99
CA ALA A 94 -23.71 -17.22 13.92
C ALA A 94 -24.64 -18.04 14.83
N THR A 95 -25.38 -17.37 15.72
CA THR A 95 -26.45 -18.00 16.48
C THR A 95 -27.58 -18.41 15.53
N ALA A 96 -28.19 -19.56 15.80
CA ALA A 96 -29.31 -20.13 15.02
C ALA A 96 -30.54 -19.21 15.00
#